data_AF-A0A959X3T4-F1
#
_entry.id   AF-A0A959X3T4-F1
#
_cell.length_a   1.000
_cell.length_b   1.000
_cell.length_c   1.000
_cell.angle_alpha   90.00
_cell.angle_beta   90.00
_cell.angle_gamma   90.00
#
_symmetry.space_group_name_H-M   'P 1'
#
loop_
_entity.id
_entity.type
_entity.pdbx_description
1 polymer ?
#
loop_
_entity_poly.entity_id
_entity_poly.type
_entity_poly.pdbx_seq_one_letter_code
_entity_poly.pdbx_strand_id
1 'polypeptide(L)' 'MTTSRISTPRCPLRPDDPCSLCQPGANGPQDCGLVYLVMDDPELREVYAAQLKQRRAARQQSSIRH' A
#
# COMPACT_ATOMS: atom_id res chain seq x y z
N MET A 1 -12.20 -2.92 27.43
CA MET A 1 -11.22 -3.31 26.39
C MET A 1 -11.87 -3.12 25.04
N THR A 2 -11.58 -2.01 24.36
CA THR A 2 -12.20 -1.65 23.09
C THR A 2 -11.61 -2.54 22.00
N THR A 3 -12.41 -3.45 21.45
CA THR A 3 -12.00 -4.37 20.39
C THR A 3 -11.80 -3.58 19.10
N SER A 4 -10.57 -3.12 18.85
CA SER A 4 -10.20 -2.60 17.53
C SER A 4 -10.27 -3.75 16.54
N ARG A 5 -11.07 -3.60 15.48
CA ARG A 5 -11.05 -4.53 14.34
C ARG A 5 -9.62 -4.59 13.84
N ILE A 6 -8.95 -5.73 13.99
CA ILE A 6 -7.59 -5.91 13.47
C ILE A 6 -7.71 -5.83 11.94
N SER A 7 -7.38 -4.68 11.38
CA SER A 7 -7.26 -4.50 9.95
C SER A 7 -6.03 -5.28 9.49
N THR A 8 -6.24 -6.30 8.65
CA THR A 8 -5.13 -7.00 7.99
C THR A 8 -4.30 -5.98 7.21
N PRO A 9 -3.00 -5.81 7.53
CA PRO A 9 -2.16 -4.88 6.79
C PRO A 9 -2.05 -5.35 5.34
N ARG A 10 -2.07 -4.40 4.40
CA ARG A 10 -2.03 -4.66 2.96
C ARG A 10 -0.71 -4.17 2.38
N CYS A 11 -0.23 -4.82 1.32
CA CYS A 11 0.96 -4.36 0.62
C CYS A 11 0.68 -3.00 -0.06
N PRO A 12 1.51 -1.96 0.13
CA PRO A 12 1.27 -0.65 -0.47
C PRO A 12 1.38 -0.66 -2.00
N LEU A 13 2.19 -1.56 -2.55
CA LEU A 13 2.34 -1.77 -4.00
C LEU A 13 1.22 -2.64 -4.57
N ARG A 14 0.77 -3.64 -3.80
CA ARG A 14 -0.29 -4.58 -4.16
C ARG A 14 -1.39 -4.64 -3.09
N PRO A 15 -2.29 -3.65 -3.00
CA PRO A 15 -3.30 -3.60 -1.94
C PRO A 15 -4.39 -4.67 -2.02
N ASP A 16 -4.36 -5.51 -3.05
CA ASP A 16 -5.16 -6.73 -3.15
C ASP A 16 -4.50 -7.92 -2.42
N ASP A 17 -3.25 -7.77 -1.99
CA ASP A 17 -2.48 -8.78 -1.26
C ASP A 17 -2.20 -8.38 0.20
N PRO A 18 -2.29 -9.34 1.15
CA PRO A 18 -1.90 -9.10 2.53
C PRO A 18 -0.40 -8.84 2.61
N CYS A 19 0.01 -8.05 3.59
CA CYS A 19 1.42 -7.84 3.87
C CYS A 19 2.05 -9.14 4.39
N SER A 20 3.15 -9.58 3.78
CA SER A 20 3.95 -10.73 4.21
C SER A 20 5.20 -10.34 5.02
N LEU A 21 5.40 -9.04 5.27
CA LEU A 21 6.55 -8.50 6.01
C LEU A 21 6.33 -8.61 7.54
N CYS A 22 6.15 -9.83 8.04
CA CYS A 22 6.04 -10.11 9.47
C CYS A 22 7.28 -10.88 9.93
N GLN A 23 8.36 -10.14 10.19
CA GLN A 23 9.60 -10.67 10.75
C GLN A 23 10.03 -9.82 11.98
N PRO A 24 10.89 -10.36 12.87
CA PRO A 24 11.42 -9.58 13.99
C PRO A 24 12.25 -8.38 13.50
N GLY A 25 11.88 -7.18 13.94
CA GLY A 25 12.57 -5.94 13.59
C GLY A 25 11.93 -5.13 12.45
N ALA A 26 10.89 -5.64 11.78
CA ALA A 26 10.09 -4.85 10.84
C ALA A 26 9.29 -3.77 11.57
N ASN A 27 9.48 -2.52 11.15
CA ASN A 27 8.78 -1.32 11.63
C ASN A 27 7.76 -0.80 10.61
N GLY A 28 7.79 -1.30 9.37
CA GLY A 28 6.81 -0.91 8.37
C GLY A 28 7.19 -1.27 6.94
N PRO A 29 6.42 -0.77 5.95
CA PRO A 29 6.61 -1.14 4.55
C PRO A 29 7.98 -0.80 3.99
N GLN A 30 8.65 0.24 4.48
CA GLN A 30 10.01 0.60 4.06
C GLN A 30 11.04 -0.52 4.31
N ASP A 31 10.78 -1.44 5.24
CA ASP A 31 11.66 -2.57 5.51
C ASP A 31 11.43 -3.75 4.54
N CYS A 32 10.40 -3.68 3.69
CA CYS A 32 10.20 -4.65 2.62
C CYS A 32 11.13 -4.33 1.45
N GLY A 33 11.98 -5.29 1.06
CA GLY A 33 12.92 -5.10 -0.04
C GLY A 33 12.27 -4.63 -1.35
N LEU A 34 11.06 -5.10 -1.68
CA LEU A 34 10.34 -4.64 -2.87
C LEU A 34 9.92 -3.16 -2.76
N VAL A 35 9.40 -2.77 -1.60
CA VAL A 35 9.02 -1.38 -1.36
C VAL A 35 10.26 -0.49 -1.34
N TYR A 36 11.34 -0.93 -0.70
CA TYR A 36 12.64 -0.24 -0.72
C TYR A 36 13.07 0.06 -2.15
N LEU A 37 13.12 -0.94 -3.03
CA LEU A 37 13.58 -0.76 -4.41
C LEU A 37 12.70 0.23 -5.20
N VAL A 38 11.38 0.11 -5.11
CA VAL A 38 10.46 1.04 -5.79
C VAL A 38 10.57 2.46 -5.25
N MET A 39 10.75 2.59 -3.93
CA MET A 39 10.82 3.90 -3.29
C MET A 39 12.19 4.56 -3.40
N ASP A 40 13.26 3.81 -3.67
CA ASP A 40 14.61 4.34 -3.90
C ASP A 40 14.81 4.82 -5.34
N ASP A 41 14.20 4.13 -6.31
CA ASP A 41 14.22 4.51 -7.72
C ASP A 41 13.27 5.70 -8.03
N PRO A 42 13.77 6.83 -8.57
CA PRO A 42 12.93 7.99 -8.87
C PRO A 42 11.84 7.75 -9.91
N GLU A 43 12.15 7.02 -10.98
CA GLU A 43 11.19 6.77 -12.06
C GLU A 43 10.08 5.85 -11.56
N LEU A 44 10.44 4.78 -10.83
CA LEU A 44 9.46 3.87 -10.25
C LEU A 44 8.58 4.56 -9.20
N ARG A 45 9.15 5.49 -8.41
CA ARG A 45 8.40 6.27 -7.43
C ARG A 45 7.35 7.16 -8.09
N GLU A 46 7.67 7.78 -9.22
CA GLU A 46 6.71 8.58 -9.99
C GLU A 46 5.60 7.71 -10.59
N VAL A 47 5.95 6.56 -11.16
CA VAL A 47 4.97 5.57 -11.65
C VAL A 47 4.03 5.14 -10.52
N TYR A 48 4.58 4.82 -9.34
CA TYR A 48 3.78 4.46 -8.18
C TYR A 48 2.83 5.59 -7.74
N ALA A 49 3.32 6.84 -7.68
CA ALA A 49 2.50 7.99 -7.36
C ALA A 49 1.35 8.21 -8.37
N ALA A 50 1.60 7.99 -9.66
CA ALA A 50 0.58 8.06 -10.71
C ALA A 50 -0.49 6.96 -10.52
N GLN A 51 -0.08 5.72 -10.22
CA GLN A 51 -1.01 4.62 -9.93
C GLN A 51 -1.89 4.92 -8.72
N LEU A 52 -1.32 5.48 -7.64
CA LEU A 52 -2.11 5.89 -6.46
C LEU A 52 -3.17 6.94 -6.81
N LYS A 53 -2.84 7.93 -7.65
CA LYS A 53 -3.80 8.95 -8.12
C LYS A 53 -4.94 8.30 -8.92
N GLN A 54 -4.61 7.42 -9.87
CA GLN A 54 -5.61 6.71 -10.69
C GLN A 54 -6.57 5.89 -9.83
N ARG A 55 -6.05 5.16 -8.85
CA ARG A 55 -6.86 4.31 -7.95
C ARG A 55 -7.78 5.13 -7.04
N ARG A 56 -7.30 6.26 -6.52
CA ARG A 56 -8.14 7.20 -5.77
C ARG A 56 -9.26 7.76 -6.63
N ALA A 57 -8.98 8.10 -7.89
CA ALA A 57 -10.00 8.58 -8.82
C ALA A 57 -11.03 7.49 -9.14
N ALA A 58 -10.60 6.26 -9.42
CA ALA A 58 -11.50 5.12 -9.66
C ALA A 58 -12.43 4.85 -8.47
N ARG A 59 -11.88 4.85 -7.23
CA ARG A 59 -12.69 4.65 -6.01
C ARG A 59 -13.74 5.74 -5.82
N GLN A 60 -13.39 7.00 -6.10
CA GLN A 60 -14.34 8.13 -6.04
C GLN A 60 -15.45 7.99 -7.07
N GLN A 61 -15.11 7.65 -8.31
CA GLN A 61 -16.09 7.43 -9.38
C GLN A 61 -17.07 6.30 -9.04
N SER A 62 -16.58 5.18 -8.49
CA SER A 62 -17.44 4.09 -8.03
C SER A 62 -18.39 4.49 -6.91
N SER A 63 -17.95 5.38 -6.01
CA SER A 63 -18.78 5.89 -4.89
C SER A 63 -19.86 6.87 -5.33
N ILE A 64 -19.67 7.59 -6.44
CA ILE A 64 -20.67 8.53 -6.98
C ILE A 64 -21.76 7.78 -7.78
N ARG A 65 -21.43 6.58 -8.28
CA ARG A 65 -22.31 5.75 -9.11
C ARG A 65 -23.30 4.87 -8.32
N HIS A 66 -23.19 4.82 -6.99
CA HIS A 66 -24.11 4.11 -6.09
C HIS A 66 -24.98 5.12 -5.36
#